data_AF-A0A2D4WNI4-F1
#
_entry.id   AF-A0A2D4WNI4-F1
#
_cell.length_a   1.000
_cell.length_b   1.000
_cell.length_c   1.000
_cell.angle_alpha   90.00
_cell.angle_beta   90.00
_cell.angle_gamma   90.00
#
_symmetry.space_group_name_H-M   'P 1'
#
loop_
_entity.id
_entity.type
_entity.pdbx_description
1 polymer ?
#
loop_
_entity_poly.entity_id
_entity_poly.type
_entity_poly.pdbx_seq_one_letter_code
_entity_poly.pdbx_strand_id
1 'polypeptide(L)'
;MAKKLEYTQTDRERAFLETVVETRHEREIVNGLAPFFKEKAPEDMMSFYSNDEVVSLKVLKGTDRDVEKRMPVKITRHYFELARNSEPIQKIV
;
A
#
# COMPACT_ATOMS: atom_id res chain seq x y z
N MET A 1 -14.27 13.63 45.70
CA MET A 1 -13.90 13.11 44.37
C MET A 1 -14.73 13.85 43.32
N ALA A 2 -14.09 14.60 42.42
CA ALA A 2 -14.80 15.43 41.45
C ALA A 2 -15.38 14.55 40.32
N LYS A 3 -16.68 14.71 40.05
CA LYS A 3 -17.43 13.97 39.02
C LYS A 3 -16.89 14.38 37.65
N LYS A 4 -16.31 13.44 36.90
CA LYS A 4 -15.86 13.67 35.52
C LYS A 4 -17.10 13.94 34.67
N LEU A 5 -17.23 15.17 34.16
CA LEU A 5 -18.28 15.53 33.22
C LEU A 5 -17.98 14.82 31.90
N GLU A 6 -18.82 13.86 31.53
CA GLU A 6 -18.75 13.24 30.22
C GLU A 6 -19.31 14.20 29.18
N TYR A 7 -18.57 14.39 28.10
CA TYR A 7 -18.94 15.29 27.03
C TYR A 7 -20.02 14.64 26.15
N THR A 8 -21.15 15.32 26.02
CA THR A 8 -22.22 15.00 25.06
C THR A 8 -22.23 16.03 23.94
N GLN A 9 -22.14 15.55 22.70
CA GLN A 9 -22.16 16.39 21.50
C GLN A 9 -23.48 17.15 21.37
N THR A 10 -23.39 18.42 21.01
CA THR A 10 -24.52 19.27 20.66
C THR A 10 -25.06 18.94 19.26
N ASP A 11 -26.29 19.35 18.97
CA ASP A 11 -26.93 19.09 17.67
C ASP A 11 -26.13 19.66 16.49
N ARG A 12 -25.47 20.81 16.69
CA ARG A 12 -24.59 21.44 15.69
C ARG A 12 -23.35 20.58 15.40
N GLU A 13 -22.74 20.02 16.43
CA GLU A 13 -21.53 19.18 16.28
C GLU A 13 -21.87 17.85 15.61
N ARG A 14 -23.04 17.28 15.93
CA ARG A 14 -23.53 16.07 15.27
C ARG A 14 -23.76 16.30 13.78
N ALA A 15 -24.46 17.39 13.43
CA ALA A 15 -24.69 17.75 12.03
C ALA A 15 -23.38 17.99 11.26
N PHE A 16 -22.34 18.55 11.91
CA PHE A 16 -21.03 18.70 11.29
C PHE A 16 -20.33 17.35 11.09
N LEU A 17 -20.33 16.47 12.10
CA LEU A 17 -19.71 15.15 12.01
C LEU A 17 -20.35 14.27 10.93
N GLU A 18 -21.66 14.40 10.70
CA GLU A 18 -22.34 13.72 9.59
C GLU A 18 -21.85 14.16 8.20
N THR A 19 -21.29 15.37 8.07
CA THR A 19 -20.67 15.82 6.81
C THR A 19 -19.24 15.33 6.62
N VAL A 20 -18.61 14.82 7.68
CA VAL A 20 -17.24 14.33 7.61
C VAL A 20 -17.24 12.94 6.99
N VAL A 21 -16.82 12.85 5.73
CA VAL A 21 -16.53 11.57 5.09
C VAL A 21 -15.15 11.12 5.56
N GLU A 22 -15.07 9.95 6.20
CA GLU A 22 -13.81 9.35 6.58
C GLU A 22 -13.09 8.88 5.30
N THR A 23 -12.17 9.71 4.79
CA THR A 23 -11.34 9.39 3.62
C THR A 23 -10.18 8.47 3.99
N ARG A 24 -10.34 7.60 4.98
CA ARG A 24 -9.28 6.69 5.43
C ARG A 24 -8.94 5.77 4.27
N HIS A 25 -7.96 6.20 3.48
CA HIS A 25 -7.46 5.43 2.37
C HIS A 25 -7.01 4.11 2.98
N GLU A 26 -7.67 3.02 2.60
CA GLU A 26 -7.12 1.69 2.82
C GLU A 26 -5.77 1.71 2.13
N ARG A 27 -4.72 1.87 2.93
CA ARG A 27 -3.36 1.76 2.45
C ARG A 27 -3.18 0.28 2.23
N GLU A 28 -3.64 -0.18 1.08
CA GLU A 28 -3.27 -1.48 0.57
C GLU A 28 -1.75 -1.46 0.41
N ILE A 29 -1.11 -2.11 1.38
CA ILE A 29 0.33 -2.18 1.53
C ILE A 29 0.70 -3.62 1.29
N VAL A 30 1.44 -3.84 0.21
CA VAL A 30 2.06 -5.13 -0.08
C VAL A 30 3.51 -5.04 0.40
N ASN A 31 3.83 -5.82 1.43
CA ASN A 31 5.18 -5.89 1.98
C ASN A 31 5.96 -7.03 1.33
N GLY A 32 7.10 -6.68 0.75
CA GLY A 32 8.00 -7.60 0.09
C GLY A 32 7.48 -8.18 -1.23
N LEU A 33 8.29 -9.07 -1.80
CA LEU A 33 8.03 -9.76 -3.07
C LEU A 33 7.26 -11.07 -2.90
N ALA A 34 7.26 -11.63 -1.68
CA ALA A 34 6.59 -12.89 -1.37
C ALA A 34 5.09 -12.94 -1.76
N PRO A 35 4.30 -11.85 -1.62
CA PRO A 35 2.90 -11.84 -2.08
C PRO A 35 2.75 -12.05 -3.59
N PHE A 36 3.69 -11.55 -4.41
CA PHE A 36 3.68 -11.74 -5.86
C PHE A 36 4.05 -13.18 -6.24
N PHE A 37 4.99 -13.80 -5.52
CA PHE A 37 5.37 -15.20 -5.77
C PHE A 37 4.31 -16.23 -5.39
N LYS A 38 3.42 -15.86 -4.45
CA LYS A 38 2.38 -16.75 -3.91
C LYS A 38 1.00 -16.43 -4.46
N GLU A 39 0.90 -15.50 -5.41
CA GLU A 39 -0.37 -15.03 -5.98
C GLU A 39 -1.33 -14.52 -4.89
N LYS A 40 -0.79 -13.81 -3.89
CA LYS A 40 -1.52 -13.25 -2.74
C LYS A 40 -1.55 -11.72 -2.71
N ALA A 41 -0.95 -11.06 -3.69
CA ALA A 41 -1.13 -9.63 -3.88
C ALA A 41 -2.58 -9.31 -4.32
N PRO A 42 -3.08 -8.08 -4.12
CA PRO A 42 -4.35 -7.64 -4.70
C PRO A 42 -4.38 -7.87 -6.21
N GLU A 43 -5.53 -8.30 -6.73
CA GLU A 43 -5.69 -8.74 -8.12
C GLU A 43 -5.23 -7.67 -9.13
N ASP A 44 -5.58 -6.42 -8.86
CA ASP A 44 -5.22 -5.28 -9.72
C ASP A 44 -3.74 -4.90 -9.64
N MET A 45 -3.05 -5.28 -8.56
CA MET A 45 -1.60 -5.09 -8.39
C MET A 45 -0.79 -6.29 -8.88
N MET A 46 -1.42 -7.45 -9.12
CA MET A 46 -0.71 -8.66 -9.53
C MET A 46 0.02 -8.47 -10.87
N SER A 47 -0.56 -7.67 -11.76
CA SER A 47 0.03 -7.32 -13.06
C SER A 47 1.14 -6.27 -12.99
N PHE A 48 1.58 -5.87 -11.79
CA PHE A 48 2.65 -4.88 -11.65
C PHE A 48 4.00 -5.39 -12.18
N TYR A 49 4.28 -6.67 -11.96
CA TYR A 49 5.44 -7.36 -12.55
C TYR A 49 4.96 -8.30 -13.65
N SER A 50 5.68 -8.35 -14.76
CA SER A 50 5.49 -9.41 -15.76
C SER A 50 5.90 -10.77 -15.19
N ASN A 51 5.37 -11.85 -15.77
CA ASN A 51 5.70 -13.22 -15.34
C ASN A 51 7.21 -13.49 -15.37
N ASP A 52 7.91 -12.99 -16.38
CA ASP A 52 9.36 -13.17 -16.54
C ASP A 52 10.16 -12.43 -15.45
N GLU A 53 9.71 -11.24 -15.04
CA GLU A 53 10.30 -10.48 -13.93
C GLU A 53 10.07 -11.19 -12.61
N VAL A 54 8.86 -11.72 -12.37
CA VAL A 54 8.55 -12.49 -11.16
C VAL A 54 9.45 -13.72 -11.05
N VAL A 55 9.66 -14.45 -12.15
CA VAL A 55 10.58 -15.60 -12.18
C VAL A 55 12.02 -15.17 -11.90
N SER A 56 12.48 -14.10 -12.54
CA SER A 56 13.83 -13.56 -12.33
C SER A 56 14.08 -13.16 -10.88
N LEU A 57 13.11 -12.46 -10.26
CA LEU A 57 13.17 -12.06 -8.86
C LEU A 57 13.15 -13.27 -7.91
N LYS A 58 12.39 -14.32 -8.25
CA LYS A 58 12.35 -15.56 -7.48
C LYS A 58 13.68 -16.31 -7.50
N VAL A 59 14.38 -16.32 -8.64
CA VAL A 59 15.72 -16.92 -8.77
C VAL A 59 16.76 -16.19 -7.92
N LEU A 60 16.66 -14.86 -7.81
CA LEU A 60 17.58 -14.06 -7.00
C LEU A 60 17.34 -14.17 -5.49
N LYS A 61 16.14 -14.61 -5.07
CA LYS A 61 15.74 -14.68 -3.66
C LYS A 61 16.64 -15.64 -2.87
N GLY A 62 17.18 -15.17 -1.74
CA GLY A 62 18.09 -15.94 -0.89
C GLY A 62 19.54 -16.01 -1.38
N THR A 63 19.86 -15.45 -2.55
CA THR A 63 21.24 -15.34 -3.05
C THR A 63 21.92 -14.07 -2.53
N ASP A 64 23.21 -13.89 -2.83
CA ASP A 64 23.90 -12.62 -2.55
C ASP A 64 23.38 -11.44 -3.38
N ARG A 65 22.62 -11.73 -4.44
CA ARG A 65 21.95 -10.73 -5.28
C ARG A 65 20.47 -10.54 -4.91
N ASP A 66 20.03 -11.07 -3.77
CA ASP A 66 18.65 -10.86 -3.30
C ASP A 66 18.35 -9.36 -3.12
N VAL A 67 17.35 -8.89 -3.84
CA VAL A 67 16.92 -7.48 -3.83
C VAL A 67 16.49 -7.07 -2.43
N GLU A 68 15.74 -7.92 -1.72
CA GLU A 68 15.23 -7.61 -0.38
C GLU A 68 16.34 -7.62 0.69
N LYS A 69 17.49 -8.25 0.41
CA LYS A 69 18.68 -8.20 1.29
C LYS A 69 19.38 -6.85 1.20
N ARG A 70 19.31 -6.17 0.05
CA ARG A 70 19.91 -4.85 -0.16
C ARG A 70 18.99 -3.71 0.23
N MET A 71 17.68 -3.86 0.01
CA MET A 71 16.69 -2.84 0.35
C MET A 71 15.31 -3.47 0.62
N PRO A 72 14.61 -3.08 1.69
CA PRO A 72 13.26 -3.58 1.93
C PRO A 72 12.32 -3.15 0.80
N VAL A 73 11.65 -4.13 0.19
CA VAL A 73 10.66 -3.88 -0.86
C VAL A 73 9.30 -3.67 -0.22
N LYS A 74 8.61 -2.60 -0.62
CA LYS A 74 7.26 -2.28 -0.18
C LYS A 74 6.53 -1.52 -1.28
N ILE A 75 5.33 -1.96 -1.60
CA ILE A 75 4.46 -1.28 -2.56
C ILE A 75 3.22 -0.80 -1.82
N THR A 76 2.91 0.49 -1.96
CA THR A 76 1.64 1.06 -1.50
C THR A 76 0.77 1.35 -2.70
N ARG A 77 -0.55 1.36 -2.51
CA ARG A 77 -1.53 1.79 -3.53
C ARG A 77 -1.11 3.09 -4.24
N HIS A 78 -0.67 4.09 -3.47
CA HIS A 78 -0.21 5.37 -4.01
C HIS A 78 0.96 5.23 -5.02
N TYR A 79 2.00 4.47 -4.66
CA TYR A 79 3.14 4.29 -5.56
C TYR A 79 2.82 3.40 -6.76
N PHE A 80 1.91 2.45 -6.59
CA PHE A 80 1.39 1.64 -7.70
C PHE A 80 0.66 2.50 -8.74
N GLU A 81 -0.28 3.34 -8.30
CA GLU A 81 -0.99 4.27 -9.19
C GLU A 81 -0.05 5.24 -9.88
N LEU A 82 0.92 5.77 -9.12
CA LEU A 82 1.91 6.70 -9.62
C LEU A 82 2.83 6.05 -10.67
N ALA A 83 3.28 4.81 -10.45
CA ALA A 83 4.03 4.04 -11.45
C ALA A 83 3.19 3.73 -12.71
N ARG A 84 1.89 3.46 -12.55
CA ARG A 84 0.98 3.16 -13.67
C ARG A 84 0.64 4.40 -14.52
N ASN A 85 0.54 5.57 -13.90
CA ASN A 85 0.01 6.77 -14.56
C ASN A 85 1.09 7.80 -14.94
N SER A 86 2.29 7.73 -14.33
CA SER A 86 3.36 8.71 -14.56
C SER A 86 4.32 8.27 -15.65
N GLU A 87 4.22 8.87 -16.84
CA GLU A 87 5.15 8.61 -17.95
C GLU A 87 6.63 8.86 -17.60
N PRO A 88 7.01 9.92 -16.83
CA PRO A 88 8.39 10.10 -16.43
C PRO A 88 8.92 8.91 -15.63
N ILE A 89 8.10 8.35 -14.74
CA ILE A 89 8.51 7.25 -13.84
C ILE A 89 8.68 5.94 -14.60
N GLN A 90 7.84 5.70 -15.60
CA GLN A 90 7.98 4.55 -16.49
C GLN A 90 9.28 4.58 -17.32
N LYS A 91 9.91 5.75 -17.44
CA LYS A 91 11.13 6.00 -18.21
C LYS A 91 12.35 6.29 -17.33
N ILE A 92 12.31 6.03 -16.02
CA ILE A 92 13.43 6.31 -15.08
C ILE A 92 14.66 5.40 -15.29
N VAL A 93 14.58 4.45 -16.22
CA VAL A 93 15.62 3.43 -16.48
C VAL A 93 16.80 3.98 -17.28
#